data_AF-A0A9Q9UV16-F1
#
_entry.id   AF-A0A9Q9UV16-F1
#
_cell.length_a   1.000
_cell.length_b   1.000
_cell.length_c   1.000
_cell.angle_alpha   90.00
_cell.angle_beta   90.00
_cell.angle_gamma   90.00
#
_symmetry.space_group_name_H-M   'P 1'
#
loop_
_entity.id
_entity.type
_entity.pdbx_description
1 polymer ?
#
loop_
_entity_poly.entity_id
_entity_poly.type
_entity_poly.pdbx_seq_one_letter_code
_entity_poly.pdbx_strand_id
1 'polypeptide(L)'
;MSNGRTKILMLITEELLAAGASAGGGYTRRQMDLLGVRSVAGWKKAAIGTEISDEAAREFVDLAGSGSKTSKSRTRPTNWAGAAAPKDIFLYVHALEQGRFYVGLSDNLDRRWEQHKSGVGAEWTKRYRPMRRIYTINTGTQDEHTAKAMEDEATIALMSEHGIDRVRGGRYCQPDQTQTETNLRATGAWDRIKLAQASKTAWSVDTSWSDGLDEFLNVAVQYYDTGAPEDLRDSVFAAAYRLTRYRLWREEFAPGLAWDFWSPKGILPVLLSFKYRRPVSSGLPSAYDVLAAALNRGRGGKHPLRRLFLLVWEAYCPPTTDKQAVTVERFMEYLAGDEVFDRKYDDFVSVLLPETRNLLRRQ
;
A
#
# COMPACT_ATOMS: atom_id res chain seq x y z
N MET A 1 -38.50 -34.82 -12.88
CA MET A 1 -38.58 -33.35 -12.92
C MET A 1 -37.17 -32.80 -12.77
N SER A 2 -36.57 -32.35 -13.87
CA SER A 2 -35.20 -31.81 -13.87
C SER A 2 -35.19 -30.43 -13.21
N ASN A 3 -34.38 -30.29 -12.16
CA ASN A 3 -34.17 -29.02 -11.49
C ASN A 3 -33.28 -28.15 -12.39
N GLY A 4 -33.89 -27.38 -13.28
CA GLY A 4 -33.19 -26.45 -14.18
C GLY A 4 -32.64 -25.27 -13.40
N ARG A 5 -31.44 -25.40 -12.83
CA ARG A 5 -30.65 -24.23 -12.45
C ARG A 5 -30.29 -23.51 -13.75
N THR A 6 -30.86 -22.32 -13.95
CA THR A 6 -30.48 -21.42 -15.03
C THR A 6 -28.99 -21.15 -14.92
N LYS A 7 -28.19 -21.66 -15.86
CA LYS A 7 -26.75 -21.39 -15.92
C LYS A 7 -26.58 -19.90 -16.21
N ILE A 8 -26.03 -19.16 -15.25
CA ILE A 8 -25.64 -17.77 -15.47
C ILE A 8 -24.39 -17.81 -16.34
N LEU A 9 -24.50 -17.26 -17.55
CA LEU A 9 -23.42 -17.16 -18.52
C LEU A 9 -22.77 -15.79 -18.39
N MET A 10 -21.44 -15.77 -18.39
CA MET A 10 -20.60 -14.58 -18.34
C MET A 10 -19.75 -14.51 -19.60
N LEU A 11 -19.37 -13.31 -20.01
CA LEU A 11 -18.38 -13.15 -21.09
C LEU A 11 -16.98 -13.39 -20.54
N ILE A 12 -16.15 -14.10 -21.30
CA ILE A 12 -14.72 -14.20 -21.04
C ILE A 12 -14.08 -12.85 -21.36
N THR A 13 -13.45 -12.22 -20.37
CA THR A 13 -12.78 -10.91 -20.52
C THR A 13 -11.28 -11.01 -20.31
N GLU A 14 -10.54 -9.95 -20.66
CA GLU A 14 -9.11 -9.86 -20.39
C GLU A 14 -8.80 -9.95 -18.89
N GLU A 15 -9.68 -9.43 -18.04
CA GLU A 15 -9.56 -9.49 -16.58
C GLU A 15 -9.75 -10.92 -16.04
N LEU A 16 -10.71 -11.68 -16.58
CA LEU A 16 -10.88 -13.09 -16.22
C LEU A 16 -9.62 -13.89 -16.59
N LEU A 17 -9.09 -13.67 -17.80
CA LEU A 17 -7.84 -14.29 -18.23
C LEU A 17 -6.66 -13.86 -17.36
N ALA A 18 -6.58 -12.60 -16.95
CA ALA A 18 -5.52 -12.14 -16.04
C ALA A 18 -5.63 -12.79 -14.65
N ALA A 19 -6.85 -12.94 -14.12
CA ALA A 19 -7.11 -13.55 -12.82
C ALA A 19 -6.77 -15.05 -12.77
N GLY A 20 -6.96 -15.77 -13.88
CA GLY A 20 -6.57 -17.18 -14.00
C GLY A 20 -5.08 -17.42 -14.30
N ALA A 21 -4.32 -16.38 -14.63
CA ALA A 21 -2.94 -16.54 -15.05
C ALA A 21 -2.00 -16.89 -13.88
N SER A 22 -1.00 -17.72 -14.14
CA SER A 22 0.15 -17.86 -13.22
C SER A 22 1.01 -16.59 -13.20
N ALA A 23 1.96 -16.49 -12.26
CA ALA A 23 2.91 -15.38 -12.21
C ALA A 23 3.73 -15.19 -13.51
N GLY A 24 3.87 -16.25 -14.31
CA GLY A 24 4.51 -16.22 -15.64
C GLY A 24 3.54 -16.03 -16.80
N GLY A 25 2.27 -15.73 -16.56
CA GLY A 25 1.25 -15.52 -17.60
C GLY A 25 0.71 -16.79 -18.26
N GLY A 26 0.98 -17.97 -17.68
CA GLY A 26 0.58 -19.28 -18.22
C GLY A 26 -0.72 -19.83 -17.62
N TYR A 27 -1.32 -20.79 -18.32
CA TYR A 27 -2.59 -21.45 -17.93
C TYR A 27 -2.44 -22.97 -18.00
N THR A 28 -3.15 -23.67 -17.15
CA THR A 28 -3.21 -25.13 -17.13
C THR A 28 -4.10 -25.67 -18.26
N ARG A 29 -3.94 -26.95 -18.63
CA ARG A 29 -4.81 -27.61 -19.62
C ARG A 29 -6.29 -27.57 -19.21
N ARG A 30 -6.57 -27.76 -17.92
CA ARG A 30 -7.93 -27.69 -17.36
C ARG A 30 -8.56 -26.32 -17.55
N GLN A 31 -7.79 -25.25 -17.33
CA GLN A 31 -8.23 -23.88 -17.59
C GLN A 31 -8.57 -23.64 -19.08
N MET A 32 -7.79 -24.23 -19.99
CA MET A 32 -8.07 -24.14 -21.43
C MET A 32 -9.36 -24.88 -21.81
N ASP A 33 -9.61 -26.05 -21.21
CA ASP A 33 -10.84 -26.83 -21.42
C ASP A 33 -12.08 -26.06 -20.91
N LEU A 34 -11.96 -25.36 -19.78
CA LEU A 34 -13.05 -24.54 -19.22
C LEU A 34 -13.43 -23.35 -20.12
N LEU A 35 -12.45 -22.77 -20.81
CA LEU A 35 -12.67 -21.70 -21.80
C LEU A 35 -13.11 -22.24 -23.17
N GLY A 36 -13.06 -23.57 -23.39
CA GLY A 36 -13.38 -24.19 -24.67
C GLY A 36 -12.38 -23.91 -25.80
N VAL A 37 -11.14 -23.53 -25.47
CA VAL A 37 -10.11 -23.13 -26.45
C VAL A 37 -8.85 -23.98 -26.36
N ARG A 38 -8.09 -24.05 -27.47
CA ARG A 38 -6.79 -24.73 -27.52
C ARG A 38 -5.66 -23.71 -27.35
N SER A 39 -4.57 -24.12 -26.71
CA SER A 39 -3.38 -23.28 -26.50
C SER A 39 -2.54 -23.13 -27.77
N VAL A 40 -3.06 -22.36 -28.74
CA VAL A 40 -2.40 -21.98 -30.01
C VAL A 40 -2.24 -20.46 -30.10
N ALA A 41 -1.31 -19.96 -30.91
CA ALA A 41 -1.09 -18.52 -31.04
C ALA A 41 -2.41 -17.78 -31.34
N GLY A 42 -2.70 -16.72 -30.57
CA GLY A 42 -3.92 -15.92 -30.72
C GLY A 42 -5.17 -16.43 -29.99
N TRP A 43 -5.11 -17.57 -29.28
CA TRP A 43 -6.28 -18.14 -28.60
C TRP A 43 -6.99 -17.17 -27.64
N LYS A 44 -6.25 -16.25 -26.99
CA LYS A 44 -6.82 -15.26 -26.08
C LYS A 44 -7.83 -14.35 -26.78
N LYS A 45 -7.50 -13.89 -28.00
CA LYS A 45 -8.40 -13.06 -28.82
C LYS A 45 -9.63 -13.83 -29.28
N ALA A 46 -9.51 -15.14 -29.46
CA ALA A 46 -10.64 -16.01 -29.83
C ALA A 46 -11.55 -16.35 -28.64
N ALA A 47 -10.99 -16.35 -27.42
CA ALA A 47 -11.74 -16.61 -26.19
C ALA A 47 -12.48 -15.36 -25.68
N ILE A 48 -11.88 -14.18 -25.79
CA ILE A 48 -12.49 -12.94 -25.30
C ILE A 48 -13.80 -12.66 -26.04
N GLY A 49 -14.87 -12.44 -25.28
CA GLY A 49 -16.21 -12.19 -25.82
C GLY A 49 -17.05 -13.44 -26.07
N THR A 50 -16.53 -14.65 -25.81
CA THR A 50 -17.37 -15.87 -25.77
C THR A 50 -17.91 -16.10 -24.36
N GLU A 51 -18.88 -17.01 -24.23
CA GLU A 51 -19.58 -17.28 -22.97
C GLU A 51 -18.92 -18.41 -22.17
N ILE A 52 -18.85 -18.23 -20.86
CA ILE A 52 -18.47 -19.22 -19.87
C ILE A 52 -19.49 -19.22 -18.73
N SER A 53 -19.83 -20.39 -18.19
CA SER A 53 -20.70 -20.45 -17.00
C SER A 53 -19.97 -19.92 -15.78
N ASP A 54 -20.68 -19.26 -14.87
CA ASP A 54 -20.13 -18.72 -13.62
C ASP A 54 -19.36 -19.79 -12.80
N GLU A 55 -19.84 -21.04 -12.75
CA GLU A 55 -19.11 -22.13 -12.09
C GLU A 55 -17.75 -22.43 -12.74
N ALA A 56 -17.69 -22.41 -14.08
CA ALA A 56 -16.47 -22.65 -14.84
C ALA A 56 -15.50 -21.46 -14.75
N ALA A 57 -16.01 -20.23 -14.68
CA ALA A 57 -15.20 -19.04 -14.47
C ALA A 57 -14.53 -19.03 -13.08
N ARG A 58 -15.25 -19.48 -12.05
CA ARG A 58 -14.69 -19.63 -10.68
C ARG A 58 -13.63 -20.71 -10.64
N GLU A 59 -13.90 -21.89 -11.19
CA GLU A 59 -12.92 -22.98 -11.29
C GLU A 59 -11.67 -22.52 -12.07
N PHE A 60 -11.87 -21.73 -13.14
CA PHE A 60 -10.78 -21.17 -13.94
C PHE A 60 -9.84 -20.28 -13.11
N VAL A 61 -10.37 -19.44 -12.21
CA VAL A 61 -9.56 -18.59 -11.33
C VAL A 61 -8.92 -19.38 -10.19
N ASP A 62 -9.63 -20.34 -9.61
CA ASP A 62 -9.10 -21.17 -8.51
C ASP A 62 -7.89 -22.03 -8.93
N LEU A 63 -7.81 -22.35 -10.22
CA LEU A 63 -6.69 -23.06 -10.81
C LEU A 63 -5.45 -22.17 -11.04
N ALA A 64 -5.54 -20.85 -10.84
CA ALA A 64 -4.40 -19.94 -10.95
C ALA A 64 -3.26 -20.36 -10.00
N GLY A 65 -2.07 -20.58 -10.55
CA GLY A 65 -0.91 -21.01 -9.77
C GLY A 65 -0.92 -22.46 -9.28
N SER A 66 -1.95 -23.26 -9.61
CA SER A 66 -2.04 -24.68 -9.22
C SER A 66 -0.92 -25.55 -9.82
N GLY A 67 -0.35 -25.14 -10.96
CA GLY A 67 0.84 -25.76 -11.56
C GLY A 67 2.14 -25.59 -10.77
N SER A 68 2.13 -24.82 -9.67
CA SER A 68 3.27 -24.58 -8.77
C SER A 68 3.03 -25.17 -7.37
N LYS A 69 2.18 -26.20 -7.26
CA LYS A 69 2.05 -26.98 -6.02
C LYS A 69 2.99 -28.18 -6.04
N THR A 70 4.30 -27.95 -5.91
CA THR A 70 5.13 -28.90 -5.18
C THR A 70 4.64 -28.89 -3.74
N SER A 71 4.23 -30.06 -3.24
CA SER A 71 3.62 -30.27 -1.94
C SER A 71 4.35 -29.49 -0.83
N LYS A 72 3.66 -28.55 -0.17
CA LYS A 72 4.10 -28.02 1.13
C LYS A 72 4.02 -29.14 2.15
N SER A 73 5.12 -29.89 2.26
CA SER A 73 5.49 -30.58 3.49
C SER A 73 5.41 -29.56 4.63
N ARG A 74 4.78 -29.94 5.75
CA ARG A 74 4.85 -29.21 7.03
C ARG A 74 6.34 -28.97 7.34
N THR A 75 6.84 -27.79 7.04
CA THR A 75 8.24 -27.44 7.25
C THR A 75 8.53 -27.46 8.74
N ARG A 76 9.41 -28.38 9.16
CA ARG A 76 10.14 -28.26 10.43
C ARG A 76 10.84 -26.89 10.42
N PRO A 77 11.01 -26.21 11.58
CA PRO A 77 11.79 -24.99 11.64
C PRO A 77 13.18 -25.25 11.03
N THR A 78 13.55 -24.43 10.05
CA THR A 78 14.87 -24.52 9.42
C THR A 78 15.88 -23.96 10.42
N ASN A 79 16.78 -24.82 10.90
CA ASN A 79 17.91 -24.41 11.72
C ASN A 79 18.70 -23.30 11.00
N TRP A 80 19.19 -22.33 11.78
CA TRP A 80 19.98 -21.18 11.30
C TRP A 80 21.01 -21.58 10.24
N ALA A 81 20.91 -20.99 9.05
CA ALA A 81 21.83 -21.19 7.93
C ALA A 81 22.03 -22.67 7.52
N GLY A 82 21.00 -23.51 7.72
CA GLY A 82 21.05 -24.93 7.36
C GLY A 82 21.90 -25.79 8.32
N ALA A 83 22.14 -25.33 9.54
CA ALA A 83 22.94 -26.06 10.52
C ALA A 83 22.34 -27.43 10.87
N ALA A 84 23.21 -28.43 11.08
CA ALA A 84 22.81 -29.78 11.45
C ALA A 84 22.16 -29.87 12.85
N ALA A 85 22.45 -28.91 13.72
CA ALA A 85 21.86 -28.77 15.05
C ALA A 85 21.35 -27.33 15.27
N PRO A 86 20.36 -27.12 16.14
CA PRO A 86 19.93 -25.80 16.55
C PRO A 86 21.08 -25.00 17.14
N LYS A 87 21.15 -23.71 16.82
CA LYS A 87 22.17 -22.79 17.31
C LYS A 87 21.50 -21.54 17.86
N ASP A 88 22.09 -20.99 18.92
CA ASP A 88 21.68 -19.70 19.44
C ASP A 88 22.02 -18.61 18.42
N ILE A 89 21.04 -17.74 18.17
CA ILE A 89 21.17 -16.64 17.21
C ILE A 89 21.33 -15.35 18.00
N PHE A 90 22.37 -14.58 17.68
CA PHE A 90 22.65 -13.30 18.31
C PHE A 90 22.36 -12.16 17.34
N LEU A 91 21.64 -11.16 17.81
CA LEU A 91 21.49 -9.87 17.14
C LEU A 91 22.61 -8.94 17.58
N TYR A 92 23.23 -8.25 16.63
CA TYR A 92 24.29 -7.29 16.89
C TYR A 92 24.08 -5.98 16.15
N VAL A 93 24.64 -4.91 16.72
CA VAL A 93 24.69 -3.59 16.10
C VAL A 93 26.13 -3.11 16.04
N HIS A 94 26.57 -2.65 14.87
CA HIS A 94 27.87 -2.01 14.66
C HIS A 94 27.70 -0.52 14.44
N ALA A 95 28.50 0.28 15.15
CA ALA A 95 28.80 1.66 14.76
C ALA A 95 29.84 1.61 13.65
N LEU A 96 29.56 2.31 12.56
CA LEU A 96 30.43 2.48 11.43
C LEU A 96 30.92 3.93 11.37
N GLU A 97 31.86 4.18 10.48
CA GLU A 97 32.31 5.53 10.15
C GLU A 97 31.15 6.44 9.70
N GLN A 98 31.33 7.75 9.84
CA GLN A 98 30.36 8.79 9.44
C GLN A 98 29.01 8.71 10.18
N GLY A 99 29.00 8.16 11.40
CA GLY A 99 27.79 8.06 12.22
C GLY A 99 26.74 7.11 11.64
N ARG A 100 27.20 6.08 10.92
CA ARG A 100 26.34 5.06 10.30
C ARG A 100 26.26 3.81 11.16
N PHE A 101 25.20 3.03 10.98
CA PHE A 101 24.95 1.83 11.77
C PHE A 101 24.63 0.63 10.87
N TYR A 102 25.00 -0.55 11.35
CA TYR A 102 24.62 -1.82 10.74
C TYR A 102 24.03 -2.77 11.79
N VAL A 103 22.89 -3.36 11.49
CA VAL A 103 22.24 -4.41 12.29
C VAL A 103 22.41 -5.75 11.59
N GLY A 104 22.74 -6.80 12.34
CA GLY A 104 22.96 -8.13 11.79
C GLY A 104 22.62 -9.25 12.77
N LEU A 105 22.51 -10.46 12.23
CA LEU A 105 22.38 -11.70 13.00
C LEU A 105 23.61 -12.60 12.81
N SER A 106 24.01 -13.34 13.85
CA SER A 106 25.04 -14.37 13.74
C SER A 106 24.96 -15.40 14.86
N ASP A 107 25.43 -16.63 14.56
CA ASP A 107 25.73 -17.67 15.55
C ASP A 107 27.17 -17.55 16.10
N ASN A 108 28.03 -16.76 15.45
CA ASN A 108 29.40 -16.51 15.88
C ASN A 108 29.79 -15.06 15.58
N LEU A 109 29.68 -14.24 16.62
CA LEU A 109 29.85 -12.80 16.55
C LEU A 109 31.29 -12.37 16.22
N ASP A 110 32.31 -13.08 16.70
CA ASP A 110 33.71 -12.68 16.48
C ASP A 110 34.15 -12.99 15.06
N ARG A 111 33.80 -14.18 14.55
CA ARG A 111 33.96 -14.50 13.13
C ARG A 111 33.26 -13.46 12.26
N ARG A 112 32.03 -13.09 12.61
CA ARG A 112 31.24 -12.13 11.83
C ARG A 112 31.84 -10.72 11.86
N TRP A 113 32.37 -10.31 13.00
CA TRP A 113 33.09 -9.05 13.17
C TRP A 113 34.33 -8.97 12.28
N GLU A 114 35.13 -10.03 12.25
CA GLU A 114 36.32 -10.11 11.39
C GLU A 114 35.96 -10.07 9.89
N GLN A 115 34.88 -10.74 9.48
CA GLN A 115 34.37 -10.66 8.10
C GLN A 115 33.99 -9.22 7.70
N HIS A 116 33.30 -8.50 8.59
CA HIS A 116 32.96 -7.10 8.33
C HIS A 116 34.21 -6.21 8.28
N LYS A 117 35.19 -6.42 9.17
CA LYS A 117 36.46 -5.68 9.16
C LYS A 117 37.32 -5.93 7.92
N SER A 118 37.33 -7.16 7.40
CA SER A 118 38.12 -7.54 6.22
C SER A 118 37.45 -7.17 4.89
N GLY A 119 36.27 -6.53 4.92
CA GLY A 119 35.53 -6.16 3.71
C GLY A 119 34.79 -7.32 3.03
N VAL A 120 34.68 -8.47 3.69
CA VAL A 120 33.93 -9.66 3.22
C VAL A 120 32.48 -9.65 3.75
N GLY A 121 32.13 -8.65 4.55
CA GLY A 121 30.78 -8.46 5.08
C GLY A 121 29.77 -7.87 4.08
N ALA A 122 28.70 -7.31 4.63
CA ALA A 122 27.66 -6.63 3.85
C ALA A 122 28.23 -5.42 3.08
N GLU A 123 27.65 -5.12 1.92
CA GLU A 123 28.09 -4.00 1.07
C GLU A 123 28.12 -2.66 1.84
N TRP A 124 27.13 -2.45 2.72
CA TRP A 124 27.10 -1.29 3.60
C TRP A 124 28.34 -1.16 4.49
N THR A 125 28.81 -2.26 5.07
CA THR A 125 30.00 -2.29 5.92
C THR A 125 31.32 -2.24 5.14
N LYS A 126 31.29 -2.52 3.83
CA LYS A 126 32.44 -2.25 2.94
C LYS A 126 32.54 -0.76 2.64
N ARG A 127 31.39 -0.11 2.41
CA ARG A 127 31.30 1.32 2.15
C ARG A 127 31.64 2.17 3.38
N TYR A 128 31.21 1.74 4.57
CA TYR A 128 31.46 2.41 5.84
C TYR A 128 32.10 1.43 6.82
N ARG A 129 33.38 1.65 7.16
CA ARG A 129 34.12 0.64 7.95
C ARG A 129 33.54 0.51 9.36
N PRO A 130 33.41 -0.72 9.89
CA PRO A 130 33.01 -0.93 11.28
C PRO A 130 34.06 -0.39 12.25
N MET A 131 33.61 0.49 13.15
CA MET A 131 34.47 1.07 14.20
C MET A 131 34.39 0.24 15.49
N ARG A 132 33.17 -0.05 15.95
CA ARG A 132 32.92 -0.85 17.16
C ARG A 132 31.56 -1.54 17.13
N ARG A 133 31.44 -2.64 17.87
CA ARG A 133 30.17 -3.30 18.17
C ARG A 133 29.52 -2.61 19.38
N ILE A 134 28.30 -2.08 19.21
CA ILE A 134 27.59 -1.30 20.23
C ILE A 134 26.71 -2.21 21.08
N TYR A 135 25.97 -3.09 20.42
CA TYR A 135 25.04 -4.01 21.08
C TYR A 135 25.26 -5.43 20.58
N THR A 136 25.05 -6.36 21.51
CA THR A 136 24.99 -7.80 21.28
C THR A 136 23.89 -8.35 22.17
N ILE A 137 22.91 -9.03 21.58
CA ILE A 137 21.75 -9.57 22.29
C ILE A 137 21.56 -11.01 21.82
N ASN A 138 21.48 -11.97 22.74
CA ASN A 138 20.98 -13.30 22.40
C ASN A 138 19.48 -13.18 22.13
N THR A 139 19.04 -13.58 20.94
CA THR A 139 17.63 -13.46 20.54
C THR A 139 16.71 -14.40 21.33
N GLY A 140 17.25 -15.39 22.03
CA GLY A 140 16.49 -16.41 22.77
C GLY A 140 15.77 -17.40 21.87
N THR A 141 15.99 -17.32 20.55
CA THR A 141 15.40 -18.22 19.56
C THR A 141 16.49 -18.88 18.70
N GLN A 142 16.18 -20.09 18.26
CA GLN A 142 16.97 -20.85 17.30
C GLN A 142 16.26 -20.93 15.94
N ASP A 143 15.07 -20.32 15.84
CA ASP A 143 14.29 -20.20 14.60
C ASP A 143 14.74 -18.98 13.79
N GLU A 144 15.21 -19.25 12.57
CA GLU A 144 15.75 -18.22 11.67
C GLU A 144 14.69 -17.18 11.27
N HIS A 145 13.44 -17.58 11.12
CA HIS A 145 12.39 -16.64 10.71
C HIS A 145 12.07 -15.63 11.81
N THR A 146 11.92 -16.10 13.04
CA THR A 146 11.72 -15.27 14.23
C THR A 146 12.90 -14.33 14.43
N ALA A 147 14.15 -14.83 14.33
CA ALA A 147 15.34 -13.99 14.48
C ALA A 147 15.40 -12.88 13.40
N LYS A 148 15.08 -13.18 12.14
CA LYS A 148 15.03 -12.18 11.06
C LYS A 148 13.97 -11.10 11.30
N ALA A 149 12.81 -11.46 11.85
CA ALA A 149 11.81 -10.46 12.22
C ALA A 149 12.32 -9.52 13.32
N MET A 150 13.07 -10.03 14.31
CA MET A 150 13.72 -9.21 15.34
C MET A 150 14.79 -8.28 14.76
N GLU A 151 15.57 -8.76 13.78
CA GLU A 151 16.56 -7.94 13.06
C GLU A 151 15.90 -6.79 12.28
N ASP A 152 14.81 -7.06 11.58
CA ASP A 152 14.04 -6.04 10.84
C ASP A 152 13.50 -4.97 11.81
N GLU A 153 12.91 -5.36 12.95
CA GLU A 153 12.40 -4.43 13.96
C GLU A 153 13.50 -3.59 14.62
N ALA A 154 14.64 -4.19 14.97
CA ALA A 154 15.78 -3.45 15.52
C ALA A 154 16.34 -2.45 14.48
N THR A 155 16.37 -2.83 13.21
CA THR A 155 16.77 -1.94 12.12
C THR A 155 15.83 -0.74 12.01
N ILE A 156 14.51 -0.97 12.04
CA ILE A 156 13.48 0.07 12.00
C ILE A 156 13.59 1.01 13.21
N ALA A 157 13.83 0.47 14.40
CA ALA A 157 14.03 1.25 15.61
C ALA A 157 15.24 2.18 15.50
N LEU A 158 16.39 1.66 15.03
CA LEU A 158 17.57 2.49 14.80
C LEU A 158 17.35 3.52 13.68
N MET A 159 16.64 3.19 12.60
CA MET A 159 16.29 4.16 11.54
C MET A 159 15.40 5.29 12.09
N SER A 160 14.47 4.96 12.98
CA SER A 160 13.62 5.92 13.69
C SER A 160 14.45 6.88 14.54
N GLU A 161 15.55 6.39 15.11
CA GLU A 161 16.42 7.19 15.96
C GLU A 161 17.41 8.06 15.17
N HIS A 162 18.10 7.47 14.19
CA HIS A 162 19.28 8.03 13.54
C HIS A 162 19.07 8.48 12.09
N GLY A 163 17.96 8.11 11.45
CA GLY A 163 17.72 8.38 10.03
C GLY A 163 17.76 7.13 9.16
N ILE A 164 16.85 7.05 8.20
CA ILE A 164 16.77 5.93 7.23
C ILE A 164 18.05 5.87 6.38
N ASP A 165 18.63 7.02 6.05
CA ASP A 165 19.87 7.10 5.30
C ASP A 165 21.06 6.54 6.10
N ARG A 166 20.96 6.44 7.43
CA ARG A 166 22.10 6.12 8.30
C ARG A 166 22.24 4.66 8.73
N VAL A 167 21.20 3.86 8.54
CA VAL A 167 21.10 2.52 9.14
C VAL A 167 20.79 1.49 8.06
N ARG A 168 21.42 0.31 8.13
CA ARG A 168 21.11 -0.85 7.28
C ARG A 168 21.11 -2.14 8.11
N GLY A 169 20.33 -3.13 7.70
CA GLY A 169 20.24 -4.44 8.37
C GLY A 169 19.08 -5.26 7.83
N GLY A 170 19.07 -6.57 8.07
CA GLY A 170 17.99 -7.46 7.66
C GLY A 170 17.53 -7.26 6.20
N ARG A 171 16.22 -7.08 6.01
CA ARG A 171 15.57 -6.78 4.72
C ARG A 171 15.91 -5.40 4.14
N TYR A 172 16.53 -4.55 4.95
CA TYR A 172 16.91 -3.20 4.61
C TYR A 172 18.44 -3.07 4.47
N CYS A 173 19.13 -4.11 4.02
CA CYS A 173 20.59 -4.14 3.94
C CYS A 173 21.17 -3.63 2.62
N GLN A 174 20.33 -3.42 1.60
CA GLN A 174 20.76 -2.91 0.30
C GLN A 174 21.38 -1.50 0.41
N PRO A 175 22.48 -1.22 -0.33
CA PRO A 175 23.18 0.06 -0.25
C PRO A 175 22.38 1.20 -0.90
N ASP A 176 21.52 0.87 -1.87
CA ASP A 176 20.64 1.81 -2.55
C ASP A 176 19.57 2.35 -1.59
N GLN A 177 19.49 3.68 -1.51
CA GLN A 177 18.52 4.37 -0.67
C GLN A 177 17.10 4.12 -1.18
N THR A 178 16.82 4.40 -2.45
CA THR A 178 15.51 4.25 -3.09
C THR A 178 14.93 2.85 -2.93
N GLN A 179 15.74 1.80 -3.09
CA GLN A 179 15.30 0.43 -2.86
C GLN A 179 14.96 0.18 -1.39
N THR A 180 15.72 0.76 -0.47
CA THR A 180 15.43 0.71 0.97
C THR A 180 14.12 1.37 1.32
N GLU A 181 13.87 2.57 0.80
CA GLU A 181 12.61 3.25 1.04
C GLU A 181 11.42 2.50 0.44
N THR A 182 11.60 1.90 -0.74
CA THR A 182 10.58 1.05 -1.38
C THR A 182 10.22 -0.14 -0.48
N ASN A 183 11.22 -0.84 0.09
CA ASN A 183 10.99 -1.96 1.00
C ASN A 183 10.32 -1.51 2.32
N LEU A 184 10.71 -0.35 2.85
CA LEU A 184 10.10 0.23 4.06
C LEU A 184 8.64 0.63 3.82
N ARG A 185 8.32 1.16 2.64
CA ARG A 185 6.94 1.49 2.24
C ARG A 185 6.10 0.24 2.09
N ALA A 186 6.61 -0.80 1.42
CA ALA A 186 5.91 -2.06 1.20
C ALA A 186 5.56 -2.81 2.51
N THR A 187 6.27 -2.51 3.61
CA THR A 187 6.06 -3.13 4.93
C THR A 187 5.33 -2.22 5.93
N GLY A 188 5.02 -0.97 5.57
CA GLY A 188 4.46 0.04 6.48
C GLY A 188 5.46 0.58 7.52
N ALA A 189 6.72 0.15 7.46
CA ALA A 189 7.78 0.61 8.38
C ALA A 189 8.19 2.07 8.13
N TRP A 190 8.04 2.56 6.90
CA TRP A 190 8.31 3.96 6.54
C TRP A 190 7.51 4.93 7.41
N ASP A 191 6.20 4.70 7.53
CA ASP A 191 5.30 5.56 8.29
C ASP A 191 5.67 5.55 9.78
N ARG A 192 5.99 4.37 10.34
CA ARG A 192 6.46 4.23 11.73
C ARG A 192 7.72 5.06 12.00
N ILE A 193 8.69 5.02 11.08
CA ILE A 193 9.96 5.76 11.23
C ILE A 193 9.72 7.26 11.18
N LYS A 194 8.96 7.73 10.18
CA LYS A 194 8.67 9.16 10.03
C LYS A 194 7.84 9.71 11.20
N LEU A 195 6.89 8.92 11.71
CA LEU A 195 6.11 9.20 12.92
C LEU A 195 7.01 9.44 14.14
N ALA A 196 7.98 8.54 14.36
CA ALA A 196 8.94 8.65 15.45
C ALA A 196 9.85 9.88 15.31
N GLN A 197 10.32 10.19 14.10
CA GLN A 197 11.16 11.36 13.85
C GLN A 197 10.43 12.68 14.02
N ALA A 198 9.17 12.76 13.58
CA ALA A 198 8.34 13.94 13.72
C ALA A 198 7.91 14.23 15.18
N SER A 199 8.16 13.32 16.13
CA SER A 199 8.09 13.63 17.57
C SER A 199 9.29 14.40 18.10
N LYS A 200 10.44 14.32 17.42
CA LYS A 200 11.68 15.00 17.82
C LYS A 200 11.80 16.41 17.23
N THR A 201 11.14 16.67 16.10
CA THR A 201 11.04 18.02 15.55
C THR A 201 10.06 18.84 16.38
N ALA A 202 10.54 19.87 17.07
CA ALA A 202 9.67 20.84 17.72
C ALA A 202 8.93 21.65 16.65
N TRP A 203 7.61 21.51 16.59
CA TRP A 203 6.75 22.36 15.78
C TRP A 203 6.18 23.47 16.67
N SER A 204 6.26 24.73 16.25
CA SER A 204 5.49 25.80 16.90
C SER A 204 4.02 25.58 16.51
N VAL A 205 3.15 25.44 17.51
CA VAL A 205 1.70 25.28 17.33
C VAL A 205 1.04 26.66 17.50
N ASP A 206 1.61 27.69 16.88
CA ASP A 206 1.04 29.04 16.92
C ASP A 206 -0.13 29.21 15.94
N THR A 207 -0.35 28.22 15.06
CA THR A 207 -1.43 28.19 14.06
C THR A 207 -2.69 27.48 14.57
N SER A 208 -3.87 27.88 14.09
CA SER A 208 -5.15 27.24 14.47
C SER A 208 -5.37 25.90 13.76
N TRP A 209 -6.32 25.08 14.24
CA TRP A 209 -6.70 23.82 13.58
C TRP A 209 -7.16 24.02 12.13
N SER A 210 -7.85 25.13 11.84
CA SER A 210 -8.25 25.46 10.47
C SER A 210 -7.02 25.71 9.60
N ASP A 211 -6.07 26.50 10.10
CA ASP A 211 -4.84 26.81 9.37
C ASP A 211 -4.04 25.54 9.07
N GLY A 212 -3.99 24.59 10.02
CA GLY A 212 -3.33 23.30 9.81
C GLY A 212 -4.00 22.45 8.71
N LEU A 213 -5.33 22.44 8.66
CA LEU A 213 -6.08 21.75 7.59
C LEU A 213 -5.87 22.42 6.23
N ASP A 214 -5.91 23.75 6.19
CA ASP A 214 -5.67 24.54 4.98
C ASP A 214 -4.25 24.37 4.46
N GLU A 215 -3.25 24.35 5.35
CA GLU A 215 -1.86 24.05 5.01
C GLU A 215 -1.73 22.65 4.39
N PHE A 216 -2.33 21.62 4.99
CA PHE A 216 -2.32 20.27 4.44
C PHE A 216 -2.94 20.23 3.03
N LEU A 217 -4.09 20.87 2.82
CA LEU A 217 -4.73 20.93 1.51
C LEU A 217 -3.86 21.67 0.48
N ASN A 218 -3.29 22.81 0.86
CA ASN A 218 -2.46 23.62 -0.04
C ASN A 218 -1.21 22.85 -0.48
N VAL A 219 -0.52 22.19 0.45
CA VAL A 219 0.67 21.37 0.14
C VAL A 219 0.28 20.16 -0.72
N ALA A 220 -0.86 19.51 -0.44
CA ALA A 220 -1.36 18.40 -1.25
C ALA A 220 -1.69 18.84 -2.69
N VAL A 221 -2.38 19.97 -2.87
CA VAL A 221 -2.69 20.52 -4.21
C VAL A 221 -1.43 20.86 -4.97
N GLN A 222 -0.46 21.54 -4.35
CA GLN A 222 0.83 21.84 -4.97
C GLN A 222 1.56 20.56 -5.40
N TYR A 223 1.56 19.55 -4.53
CA TYR A 223 2.12 18.23 -4.85
C TYR A 223 1.47 17.62 -6.08
N TYR A 224 0.14 17.64 -6.21
CA TYR A 224 -0.54 17.09 -7.38
C TYR A 224 -0.31 17.90 -8.65
N ASP A 225 -0.39 19.23 -8.58
CA ASP A 225 -0.27 20.12 -9.74
C ASP A 225 1.15 20.12 -10.33
N THR A 226 2.15 19.80 -9.53
CA THR A 226 3.55 19.65 -9.96
C THR A 226 3.89 18.26 -10.48
N GLY A 227 2.90 17.37 -10.63
CA GLY A 227 3.11 16.01 -11.12
C GLY A 227 3.59 15.03 -10.06
N ALA A 228 3.31 15.32 -8.78
CA ALA A 228 3.59 14.47 -7.64
C ALA A 228 5.07 14.08 -7.44
N PRO A 229 6.01 15.05 -7.49
CA PRO A 229 7.44 14.76 -7.38
C PRO A 229 7.82 14.28 -5.97
N GLU A 230 8.88 13.48 -5.87
CA GLU A 230 9.22 12.77 -4.63
C GLU A 230 9.65 13.71 -3.49
N ASP A 231 10.24 14.85 -3.80
CA ASP A 231 10.66 15.88 -2.84
C ASP A 231 9.47 16.55 -2.12
N LEU A 232 8.37 16.80 -2.83
CA LEU A 232 7.16 17.38 -2.25
C LEU A 232 6.31 16.36 -1.47
N ARG A 233 6.55 15.05 -1.64
CA ARG A 233 5.84 13.99 -0.91
C ARG A 233 6.05 14.11 0.61
N ASP A 234 7.30 14.36 1.02
CA ASP A 234 7.64 14.50 2.45
C ASP A 234 6.96 15.73 3.07
N SER A 235 6.74 16.79 2.29
CA SER A 235 5.99 17.98 2.72
C SER A 235 4.51 17.67 2.96
N VAL A 236 3.87 16.90 2.06
CA VAL A 236 2.46 16.47 2.25
C VAL A 236 2.33 15.61 3.50
N PHE A 237 3.23 14.64 3.68
CA PHE A 237 3.27 13.80 4.87
C PHE A 237 3.46 14.64 6.14
N ALA A 238 4.40 15.58 6.15
CA ALA A 238 4.67 16.42 7.32
C ALA A 238 3.47 17.31 7.67
N ALA A 239 2.79 17.89 6.67
CA ALA A 239 1.59 18.70 6.89
C ALA A 239 0.43 17.85 7.42
N ALA A 240 0.17 16.68 6.83
CA ALA A 240 -0.84 15.73 7.30
C ALA A 240 -0.55 15.28 8.75
N TYR A 241 0.71 14.94 9.04
CA TYR A 241 1.11 14.45 10.34
C TYR A 241 1.05 15.55 11.42
N ARG A 242 1.32 16.81 11.08
CA ARG A 242 1.18 17.94 12.02
C ARG A 242 -0.24 18.04 12.58
N LEU A 243 -1.26 17.63 11.82
CA LEU A 243 -2.64 17.58 12.30
C LEU A 243 -2.78 16.75 13.58
N THR A 244 -1.99 15.69 13.75
CA THR A 244 -2.01 14.84 14.96
C THR A 244 -1.58 15.56 16.24
N ARG A 245 -0.96 16.74 16.12
CA ARG A 245 -0.48 17.54 17.26
C ARG A 245 -1.52 18.52 17.77
N TYR A 246 -2.59 18.74 17.03
CA TYR A 246 -3.65 19.64 17.45
C TYR A 246 -4.58 18.97 18.46
N ARG A 247 -5.05 19.74 19.44
CA ARG A 247 -6.03 19.27 20.44
C ARG A 247 -7.33 18.73 19.84
N LEU A 248 -7.67 19.17 18.63
CA LEU A 248 -8.88 18.77 17.90
C LEU A 248 -8.70 17.48 17.09
N TRP A 249 -7.48 16.93 17.02
CA TRP A 249 -7.22 15.62 16.44
C TRP A 249 -8.00 14.52 17.16
N ARG A 250 -8.45 13.52 16.41
CA ARG A 250 -9.12 12.33 16.92
C ARG A 250 -8.62 11.09 16.19
N GLU A 251 -8.59 9.95 16.85
CA GLU A 251 -8.06 8.70 16.27
C GLU A 251 -8.86 8.22 15.06
N GLU A 252 -10.16 8.56 14.97
CA GLU A 252 -11.01 8.27 13.83
C GLU A 252 -10.53 8.98 12.54
N PHE A 253 -9.66 9.98 12.66
CA PHE A 253 -9.05 10.67 11.51
C PHE A 253 -7.84 9.92 10.93
N ALA A 254 -7.28 8.95 11.64
CA ALA A 254 -6.05 8.25 11.24
C ALA A 254 -6.09 7.65 9.81
N PRO A 255 -7.21 7.11 9.29
CA PRO A 255 -7.28 6.64 7.91
C PRO A 255 -6.93 7.72 6.88
N GLY A 256 -7.20 9.00 7.19
CA GLY A 256 -6.86 10.15 6.37
C GLY A 256 -5.37 10.47 6.26
N LEU A 257 -4.54 9.90 7.14
CA LEU A 257 -3.07 10.05 7.08
C LEU A 257 -2.40 8.98 6.22
N ALA A 258 -3.12 7.89 5.93
CA ALA A 258 -2.58 6.77 5.20
C ALA A 258 -2.23 7.16 3.75
N TRP A 259 -1.19 6.55 3.19
CA TRP A 259 -0.78 6.75 1.80
C TRP A 259 -1.92 6.54 0.80
N ASP A 260 -2.78 5.54 1.04
CA ASP A 260 -3.94 5.26 0.17
C ASP A 260 -4.95 6.42 0.12
N PHE A 261 -4.96 7.30 1.12
CA PHE A 261 -5.80 8.49 1.12
C PHE A 261 -5.23 9.59 0.22
N TRP A 262 -3.97 10.00 0.42
CA TRP A 262 -3.42 11.20 -0.23
C TRP A 262 -2.38 10.94 -1.34
N SER A 263 -2.10 9.68 -1.68
CA SER A 263 -1.29 9.38 -2.87
C SER A 263 -1.91 9.96 -4.16
N PRO A 264 -1.14 10.08 -5.26
CA PRO A 264 -1.66 10.55 -6.56
C PRO A 264 -2.84 9.74 -7.12
N LYS A 265 -2.97 8.47 -6.69
CA LYS A 265 -4.08 7.58 -7.07
C LYS A 265 -5.11 7.41 -5.95
N GLY A 266 -4.92 8.10 -4.83
CA GLY A 266 -5.71 7.99 -3.62
C GLY A 266 -7.08 8.65 -3.70
N ILE A 267 -7.67 8.87 -2.53
CA ILE A 267 -9.01 9.43 -2.34
C ILE A 267 -8.98 10.95 -2.41
N LEU A 268 -8.04 11.59 -1.71
CA LEU A 268 -7.89 13.05 -1.63
C LEU A 268 -7.90 13.75 -3.00
N PRO A 269 -7.13 13.32 -4.03
CA PRO A 269 -7.17 14.00 -5.33
C PRO A 269 -8.54 13.91 -6.03
N VAL A 270 -9.31 12.84 -5.79
CA VAL A 270 -10.70 12.74 -6.29
C VAL A 270 -11.57 13.80 -5.61
N LEU A 271 -11.50 13.90 -4.28
CA LEU A 271 -12.30 14.86 -3.52
C LEU A 271 -11.92 16.31 -3.87
N LEU A 272 -10.63 16.58 -4.02
CA LEU A 272 -10.13 17.89 -4.44
C LEU A 272 -10.55 18.23 -5.87
N SER A 273 -10.70 17.22 -6.74
CA SER A 273 -11.23 17.47 -8.09
C SER A 273 -12.64 18.03 -8.07
N PHE A 274 -13.45 17.61 -7.08
CA PHE A 274 -14.81 18.13 -6.89
C PHE A 274 -14.77 19.52 -6.27
N LYS A 275 -13.99 19.72 -5.20
CA LYS A 275 -13.83 21.02 -4.54
C LYS A 275 -13.35 22.12 -5.50
N TYR A 276 -12.32 21.85 -6.29
CA TYR A 276 -11.73 22.82 -7.22
C TYR A 276 -12.35 22.81 -8.61
N ARG A 277 -13.37 21.97 -8.85
CA ARG A 277 -14.11 21.89 -10.12
C ARG A 277 -13.22 21.66 -11.34
N ARG A 278 -12.12 20.92 -11.15
CA ARG A 278 -11.16 20.53 -12.18
C ARG A 278 -10.51 19.19 -11.84
N PRO A 279 -9.94 18.46 -12.79
CA PRO A 279 -9.10 17.31 -12.48
C PRO A 279 -7.90 17.70 -11.58
N VAL A 280 -7.66 16.92 -10.54
CA VAL A 280 -6.48 16.99 -9.66
C VAL A 280 -5.79 15.63 -9.68
N SER A 281 -4.48 15.61 -9.95
CA SER A 281 -3.67 14.37 -10.07
C SER A 281 -4.18 13.35 -11.10
N SER A 282 -5.00 13.79 -12.06
CA SER A 282 -5.66 12.96 -13.06
C SER A 282 -5.52 13.59 -14.44
N GLY A 283 -5.25 12.77 -15.46
CA GLY A 283 -5.22 13.20 -16.86
C GLY A 283 -6.60 13.22 -17.54
N LEU A 284 -7.68 13.03 -16.77
CA LEU A 284 -9.05 13.08 -17.28
C LEU A 284 -9.47 14.52 -17.60
N PRO A 285 -10.44 14.75 -18.51
CA PRO A 285 -10.73 16.09 -19.00
C PRO A 285 -11.59 16.94 -18.06
N SER A 286 -12.38 16.35 -17.16
CA SER A 286 -13.24 17.10 -16.24
C SER A 286 -13.43 16.43 -14.88
N ALA A 287 -13.95 17.18 -13.91
CA ALA A 287 -14.33 16.64 -12.60
C ALA A 287 -15.43 15.55 -12.73
N TYR A 288 -16.32 15.67 -13.71
CA TYR A 288 -17.32 14.64 -14.03
C TYR A 288 -16.65 13.32 -14.44
N ASP A 289 -15.63 13.38 -15.30
CA ASP A 289 -14.91 12.16 -15.72
C ASP A 289 -14.16 11.53 -14.54
N VAL A 290 -13.63 12.36 -13.65
CA VAL A 290 -13.02 11.89 -12.39
C VAL A 290 -14.07 11.19 -11.51
N LEU A 291 -15.29 11.73 -11.38
CA LEU A 291 -16.37 11.05 -10.67
C LEU A 291 -16.69 9.70 -11.31
N ALA A 292 -16.95 9.68 -12.62
CA ALA A 292 -17.31 8.45 -13.35
C ALA A 292 -16.23 7.35 -13.17
N ALA A 293 -14.95 7.72 -13.22
CA ALA A 293 -13.85 6.80 -12.95
C ALA A 293 -13.82 6.36 -11.47
N ALA A 294 -14.04 7.28 -10.53
CA ALA A 294 -14.00 7.01 -9.09
C ALA A 294 -15.11 6.04 -8.63
N LEU A 295 -16.31 6.11 -9.22
CA LEU A 295 -17.43 5.21 -8.89
C LEU A 295 -17.18 3.74 -9.27
N ASN A 296 -16.18 3.48 -10.12
CA ASN A 296 -15.77 2.12 -10.50
C ASN A 296 -14.68 1.54 -9.60
N ARG A 297 -14.15 2.29 -8.62
CA ARG A 297 -13.12 1.81 -7.71
C ARG A 297 -13.68 0.74 -6.78
N GLY A 298 -13.13 -0.47 -6.85
CA GLY A 298 -13.68 -1.64 -6.18
C GLY A 298 -13.10 -2.97 -6.68
N ARG A 299 -13.54 -4.08 -6.10
CA ARG A 299 -13.23 -5.45 -6.58
C ARG A 299 -14.44 -6.36 -6.38
N GLY A 300 -14.61 -7.33 -7.28
CA GLY A 300 -15.68 -8.34 -7.16
C GLY A 300 -17.09 -7.73 -7.15
N GLY A 301 -17.32 -6.67 -7.95
CA GLY A 301 -18.61 -5.97 -8.01
C GLY A 301 -18.94 -5.09 -6.80
N LYS A 302 -18.04 -4.99 -5.81
CA LYS A 302 -18.20 -4.14 -4.63
C LYS A 302 -17.40 -2.86 -4.78
N HIS A 303 -18.03 -1.73 -4.44
CA HIS A 303 -17.53 -0.38 -4.63
C HIS A 303 -17.68 0.44 -3.34
N PRO A 304 -16.88 0.12 -2.32
CA PRO A 304 -17.07 0.61 -0.95
C PRO A 304 -16.99 2.14 -0.81
N LEU A 305 -16.34 2.84 -1.74
CA LEU A 305 -16.14 4.29 -1.69
C LEU A 305 -17.17 5.10 -2.50
N ARG A 306 -18.12 4.46 -3.19
CA ARG A 306 -19.13 5.17 -4.01
C ARG A 306 -19.88 6.22 -3.20
N ARG A 307 -20.38 5.84 -2.02
CA ARG A 307 -21.09 6.74 -1.13
C ARG A 307 -20.27 7.99 -0.81
N LEU A 308 -19.01 7.83 -0.42
CA LEU A 308 -18.13 8.96 -0.11
C LEU A 308 -18.03 9.91 -1.32
N PHE A 309 -17.74 9.39 -2.51
CA PHE A 309 -17.59 10.22 -3.70
C PHE A 309 -18.87 10.95 -4.11
N LEU A 310 -20.02 10.27 -4.03
CA LEU A 310 -21.33 10.86 -4.37
C LEU A 310 -21.73 11.96 -3.39
N LEU A 311 -21.56 11.75 -2.09
CA LEU A 311 -21.88 12.76 -1.09
C LEU A 311 -20.96 13.98 -1.16
N VAL A 312 -19.67 13.79 -1.48
CA VAL A 312 -18.75 14.92 -1.69
C VAL A 312 -19.07 15.63 -3.02
N TRP A 313 -19.47 14.91 -4.06
CA TRP A 313 -19.95 15.51 -5.30
C TRP A 313 -21.20 16.37 -5.07
N GLU A 314 -22.19 15.85 -4.33
CA GLU A 314 -23.40 16.58 -3.96
C GLU A 314 -23.08 17.88 -3.22
N ALA A 315 -22.11 17.85 -2.30
CA ALA A 315 -21.70 19.03 -1.53
C ALA A 315 -21.12 20.17 -2.40
N TYR A 316 -20.29 19.83 -3.38
CA TYR A 316 -19.55 20.85 -4.17
C TYR A 316 -20.19 21.18 -5.53
N CYS A 317 -21.03 20.28 -6.05
CA CYS A 317 -21.77 20.38 -7.31
C CYS A 317 -20.94 21.01 -8.46
N PRO A 318 -19.88 20.34 -8.94
CA PRO A 318 -19.10 20.82 -10.08
C PRO A 318 -19.97 20.97 -11.34
N PRO A 319 -19.60 21.87 -12.28
CA PRO A 319 -20.39 22.10 -13.47
C PRO A 319 -20.48 20.85 -14.37
N THR A 320 -21.67 20.61 -14.92
CA THR A 320 -21.96 19.51 -15.84
C THR A 320 -22.74 20.02 -17.05
N THR A 321 -22.58 19.36 -18.19
CA THR A 321 -23.53 19.48 -19.30
C THR A 321 -24.87 18.84 -18.96
N ASP A 322 -25.95 19.17 -19.67
CA ASP A 322 -27.28 18.59 -19.43
C ASP A 322 -27.28 17.05 -19.48
N LYS A 323 -26.52 16.47 -20.42
CA LYS A 323 -26.37 15.01 -20.53
C LYS A 323 -25.65 14.40 -19.32
N GLN A 324 -24.62 15.09 -18.83
CA GLN A 324 -23.88 14.68 -17.64
C GLN A 324 -24.74 14.80 -16.39
N ALA A 325 -25.54 15.87 -16.26
CA ALA A 325 -26.46 16.06 -15.14
C ALA A 325 -27.45 14.90 -15.00
N VAL A 326 -28.10 14.50 -16.11
CA VAL A 326 -28.98 13.31 -16.15
C VAL A 326 -28.24 12.03 -15.75
N THR A 327 -26.95 11.92 -16.09
CA THR A 327 -26.14 10.75 -15.71
C THR A 327 -25.77 10.77 -14.22
N VAL A 328 -25.46 11.95 -13.68
CA VAL A 328 -25.19 12.15 -12.25
C VAL A 328 -26.43 11.80 -11.41
N GLU A 329 -27.63 12.18 -11.85
CA GLU A 329 -28.88 11.79 -11.18
C GLU A 329 -28.99 10.26 -11.05
N ARG A 330 -28.68 9.52 -12.12
CA ARG A 330 -28.64 8.05 -12.07
C ARG A 330 -27.54 7.52 -11.15
N PHE A 331 -26.38 8.17 -11.09
CA PHE A 331 -25.33 7.78 -10.13
C PHE A 331 -25.77 7.95 -8.68
N MET A 332 -26.61 8.95 -8.38
CA MET A 332 -27.13 9.15 -7.03
C MET A 332 -28.04 7.99 -6.57
N GLU A 333 -28.67 7.26 -7.50
CA GLU A 333 -29.46 6.06 -7.17
C GLU A 333 -28.63 4.97 -6.48
N TYR A 334 -27.30 4.94 -6.68
CA TYR A 334 -26.42 4.01 -5.96
C TYR A 334 -26.47 4.20 -4.43
N LEU A 335 -26.85 5.39 -3.93
CA LEU A 335 -26.99 5.62 -2.49
C LEU A 335 -28.20 4.90 -1.87
N ALA A 336 -29.18 4.50 -2.68
CA ALA A 336 -30.38 3.81 -2.23
C ALA A 336 -30.25 2.27 -2.24
N GLY A 337 -29.15 1.73 -2.74
CA GLY A 337 -28.92 0.28 -2.81
C GLY A 337 -28.47 -0.32 -1.48
N ASP A 338 -28.62 -1.65 -1.33
CA ASP A 338 -28.20 -2.44 -0.15
C ASP A 338 -26.66 -2.65 -0.07
N GLU A 339 -25.86 -1.80 -0.73
CA GLU A 339 -24.41 -1.93 -0.77
C GLU A 339 -23.78 -1.48 0.56
N VAL A 340 -22.86 -2.29 1.10
CA VAL A 340 -22.11 -1.92 2.31
C VAL A 340 -21.00 -0.95 1.94
N PHE A 341 -21.11 0.29 2.41
CA PHE A 341 -20.13 1.34 2.16
C PHE A 341 -19.04 1.40 3.24
N ASP A 342 -17.81 1.71 2.83
CA ASP A 342 -16.70 2.00 3.74
C ASP A 342 -16.78 3.47 4.19
N ARG A 343 -16.99 3.65 5.50
CA ARG A 343 -17.18 4.97 6.14
C ARG A 343 -15.94 5.46 6.88
N LYS A 344 -14.80 4.74 6.80
CA LYS A 344 -13.60 5.05 7.62
C LYS A 344 -12.98 6.43 7.35
N TYR A 345 -13.38 7.11 6.27
CA TYR A 345 -12.91 8.45 5.94
C TYR A 345 -13.94 9.55 6.26
N ASP A 346 -15.19 9.20 6.59
CA ASP A 346 -16.30 10.15 6.74
C ASP A 346 -15.96 11.26 7.76
N ASP A 347 -15.41 10.88 8.91
CA ASP A 347 -15.10 11.81 10.00
C ASP A 347 -13.98 12.78 9.64
N PHE A 348 -12.91 12.28 9.02
CA PHE A 348 -11.79 13.13 8.59
C PHE A 348 -12.20 14.04 7.44
N VAL A 349 -12.92 13.52 6.44
CA VAL A 349 -13.39 14.32 5.31
C VAL A 349 -14.38 15.39 5.78
N SER A 350 -15.22 15.12 6.80
CA SER A 350 -16.14 16.10 7.39
C SER A 350 -15.47 17.28 8.09
N VAL A 351 -14.20 17.16 8.46
CA VAL A 351 -13.40 18.28 9.01
C VAL A 351 -12.49 18.90 7.96
N LEU A 352 -11.95 18.10 7.04
CA LEU A 352 -11.09 18.54 5.95
C LEU A 352 -11.85 19.31 4.86
N LEU A 353 -13.10 18.93 4.60
CA LEU A 353 -14.01 19.51 3.61
C LEU A 353 -15.33 19.90 4.30
N PRO A 354 -15.40 21.06 4.97
CA PRO A 354 -16.52 21.41 5.86
C PRO A 354 -17.90 21.40 5.20
N GLU A 355 -18.00 21.67 3.90
CA GLU A 355 -19.25 21.63 3.12
C GLU A 355 -19.89 20.22 3.10
N THR A 356 -19.10 19.17 3.30
CA THR A 356 -19.54 17.77 3.28
C THR A 356 -20.11 17.30 4.63
N ARG A 357 -19.88 18.07 5.70
CA ARG A 357 -20.12 17.65 7.10
C ARG A 357 -21.54 17.17 7.35
N ASN A 358 -22.54 17.87 6.79
CA ASN A 358 -23.94 17.54 7.00
C ASN A 358 -24.39 16.28 6.25
N LEU A 359 -23.69 15.92 5.17
CA LEU A 359 -24.02 14.76 4.34
C LEU A 359 -23.34 13.50 4.89
N LEU A 360 -22.06 13.57 5.20
CA LEU A 360 -21.28 12.40 5.65
C LEU A 360 -21.68 11.91 7.04
N ARG A 361 -22.11 12.83 7.93
CA ARG A 361 -22.54 12.51 9.30
C ARG A 361 -23.97 11.99 9.43
N ARG A 362 -24.77 11.99 8.36
CA ARG A 362 -26.09 11.34 8.38
C ARG A 362 -25.88 9.83 8.51
N GLN A 363 -26.56 9.21 9.49
CA GLN A 363 -26.43 7.79 9.78
C GLN A 363 -26.97 6.95 8.63
#